data_AF-A0AAD1BY38-F1
#
_entry.id   AF-A0AAD1BY38-F1
#
_cell.length_a   1.000
_cell.length_b   1.000
_cell.length_c   1.000
_cell.angle_alpha   90.00
_cell.angle_beta   90.00
_cell.angle_gamma   90.00
#
_symmetry.space_group_name_H-M   'P 1'
#
loop_
_entity.id
_entity.type
_entity.pdbx_description
1 polymer ?
#
loop_
_entity_poly.entity_id
_entity_poly.type
_entity_poly.pdbx_seq_one_letter_code
_entity_poly.pdbx_strand_id
1 'polypeptide(L)'
;MRIHLSLSAEDYAQTQDGLRELVSLRNNLVHHFIDQHDLWTLGGCREAHEALAAAYARIDQHFERLRGWAEHMDQARRLAAEFVQPDTFRDLVIHDIAPADSVDWPAAGIVRALREASVELAVEGWTPVASAGRWITQRYPEQQPARYGCAGWRQVLARVAPVRTAPVRTELP
;
A
#
# COMPACT_ATOMS: atom_id res chain seq x y z
N MET A 1 8.18 11.58 -0.92
CA MET A 1 7.86 10.68 0.20
C MET A 1 9.03 9.74 0.40
N ARG A 2 9.59 9.63 1.62
CA ARG A 2 10.71 8.73 1.92
C ARG A 2 10.14 7.58 2.75
N ILE A 3 10.12 6.38 2.21
CA ILE A 3 9.65 5.18 2.92
C ILE A 3 10.87 4.55 3.57
N HIS A 4 10.78 4.35 4.88
CA HIS A 4 11.83 3.70 5.65
C HIS A 4 11.32 2.31 6.04
N LEU A 5 11.99 1.27 5.57
CA LEU A 5 11.79 -0.09 6.08
C LEU A 5 12.78 -0.30 7.22
N SER A 6 12.25 -0.51 8.42
CA SER A 6 13.03 -0.85 9.61
C SER A 6 13.08 -2.36 9.77
N LEU A 7 14.28 -2.91 9.87
CA LEU A 7 14.49 -4.28 10.34
C LEU A 7 14.35 -4.31 11.86
N SER A 8 13.91 -5.46 12.41
CA SER A 8 14.02 -5.68 13.84
C SER A 8 15.49 -5.72 14.27
N ALA A 9 15.77 -5.43 15.53
CA ALA A 9 17.13 -5.52 16.07
C ALA A 9 17.69 -6.96 15.94
N GLU A 10 16.82 -7.96 16.07
CA GLU A 10 17.15 -9.38 15.92
C GLU A 10 17.53 -9.70 14.47
N ASP A 11 16.71 -9.30 13.49
CA ASP A 11 16.99 -9.53 12.07
C ASP A 11 18.28 -8.86 11.62
N TYR A 12 18.54 -7.65 12.13
CA TYR A 12 19.76 -6.91 11.85
C TYR A 12 21.00 -7.65 12.40
N ALA A 13 20.97 -8.06 13.67
CA ALA A 13 22.06 -8.80 14.30
C ALA A 13 22.33 -10.12 13.57
N GLN A 14 21.28 -10.88 13.26
CA GLN A 14 21.40 -12.14 12.54
C GLN A 14 22.00 -11.96 11.14
N THR A 15 21.65 -10.87 10.44
CA THR A 15 22.21 -10.55 9.12
C THR A 15 23.68 -10.17 9.22
N GLN A 16 24.04 -9.35 10.21
CA GLN A 16 25.43 -8.97 10.45
C GLN A 16 26.31 -10.18 10.76
N ASP A 17 25.80 -11.11 11.57
CA ASP A 17 26.53 -12.33 11.91
C ASP A 17 26.70 -13.26 10.69
N GLY A 18 25.64 -13.42 9.88
CA GLY A 18 25.73 -14.18 8.63
C GLY A 18 26.72 -13.59 7.62
N LEU A 19 26.80 -12.26 7.51
CA LEU A 19 27.80 -11.60 6.66
C LEU A 19 29.23 -11.83 7.18
N ARG A 20 29.42 -11.80 8.51
CA ARG A 20 30.74 -12.08 9.12
C ARG A 20 31.15 -13.53 8.90
N GLU A 21 30.20 -14.46 8.94
CA GLU A 21 30.42 -15.87 8.63
C GLU A 21 30.87 -16.07 7.17
N LEU A 22 30.21 -15.42 6.21
CA LEU A 22 30.61 -15.47 4.79
C LEU A 22 32.02 -14.94 4.55
N VAL A 23 32.40 -13.83 5.20
CA VAL A 23 33.76 -13.27 5.10
C VAL A 23 34.78 -14.25 5.68
N SER A 24 34.46 -14.88 6.81
CA SER A 24 35.33 -15.85 7.47
C SER A 24 35.50 -17.11 6.60
N LEU A 25 34.42 -17.60 6.01
CA LEU A 25 34.42 -18.72 5.08
C LEU A 25 35.28 -18.40 3.85
N ARG A 26 35.07 -17.24 3.22
CA ARG A 26 35.90 -16.79 2.09
C ARG A 26 37.37 -16.73 2.45
N ASN A 27 37.71 -16.18 3.61
CA ASN A 27 39.11 -16.08 4.03
C ASN A 27 39.74 -17.45 4.26
N ASN A 28 39.01 -18.38 4.88
CA ASN A 28 39.47 -19.76 5.03
C ASN A 28 39.68 -20.42 3.65
N LEU A 29 38.70 -20.33 2.75
CA LEU A 29 38.80 -20.91 1.41
C LEU A 29 39.98 -20.36 0.60
N VAL A 30 40.24 -19.06 0.70
CA VAL A 30 41.29 -18.39 -0.08
C VAL A 30 42.67 -18.59 0.52
N HIS A 31 42.79 -18.55 1.86
CA HIS A 31 44.09 -18.46 2.52
C HIS A 31 44.53 -19.75 3.21
N HIS A 32 43.62 -20.66 3.53
CA HIS A 32 43.92 -21.82 4.38
C HIS A 32 43.48 -23.16 3.80
N PHE A 33 42.65 -23.16 2.75
CA PHE A 33 42.09 -24.39 2.20
C PHE A 33 43.15 -25.40 1.75
N ILE A 34 44.17 -24.94 1.03
CA ILE A 34 45.26 -25.82 0.54
C ILE A 34 46.11 -26.34 1.71
N ASP A 35 46.29 -25.53 2.76
CA ASP A 35 47.06 -25.93 3.95
C ASP A 35 46.28 -26.91 4.84
N GLN A 36 44.94 -26.93 4.74
CA GLN A 36 44.06 -27.78 5.54
C GLN A 36 43.82 -29.16 4.94
N HIS A 37 44.06 -29.35 3.64
CA HIS A 37 43.77 -30.59 2.93
C HIS A 37 44.97 -31.11 2.16
N ASP A 38 45.30 -32.39 2.35
CA ASP A 38 46.36 -33.05 1.58
C ASP A 38 45.87 -33.45 0.18
N LEU A 39 46.02 -32.53 -0.78
CA LEU A 39 45.61 -32.73 -2.16
C LEU A 39 46.47 -33.74 -2.94
N TRP A 40 47.55 -34.26 -2.32
CA TRP A 40 48.39 -35.28 -2.94
C TRP A 40 47.87 -36.69 -2.73
N THR A 41 46.85 -36.87 -1.90
CA THR A 41 46.21 -38.16 -1.66
C THR A 41 44.77 -38.18 -2.15
N LEU A 42 44.29 -39.35 -2.56
CA LEU A 42 42.89 -39.55 -2.92
C LEU A 42 41.94 -39.27 -1.74
N GLY A 43 42.38 -39.56 -0.51
CA GLY A 43 41.65 -39.28 0.72
C GLY A 43 41.50 -37.77 0.95
N GLY A 44 42.61 -37.03 0.95
CA GLY A 44 42.58 -35.58 1.15
C GLY A 44 41.86 -34.82 0.02
N CYS A 45 41.94 -35.30 -1.23
CA CYS A 45 41.11 -34.78 -2.32
C CYS A 45 39.60 -34.99 -2.08
N ARG A 46 39.20 -36.11 -1.49
CA ARG A 46 37.79 -36.39 -1.18
C ARG A 46 37.30 -35.48 -0.05
N GLU A 47 38.07 -35.35 1.01
CA GLU A 47 37.76 -34.46 2.14
C GLU A 47 37.69 -32.99 1.68
N ALA A 48 38.62 -32.55 0.84
CA ALA A 48 38.62 -31.22 0.24
C ALA A 48 37.35 -30.97 -0.59
N HIS A 49 36.93 -31.95 -1.39
CA HIS A 49 35.70 -31.86 -2.16
C HIS A 49 34.46 -31.75 -1.26
N GLU A 50 34.36 -32.56 -0.20
CA GLU A 50 33.26 -32.50 0.76
C GLU A 50 33.22 -31.14 1.48
N ALA A 51 34.38 -30.60 1.86
CA ALA A 51 34.49 -29.27 2.46
C ALA A 51 34.03 -28.16 1.50
N LEU A 52 34.40 -28.23 0.21
CA LEU A 52 33.94 -27.28 -0.81
C LEU A 52 32.43 -27.37 -1.05
N ALA A 53 31.87 -28.57 -1.09
CA ALA A 53 30.44 -28.78 -1.24
C ALA A 53 29.66 -28.18 -0.05
N ALA A 54 30.15 -28.39 1.17
CA ALA A 54 29.56 -27.79 2.37
C ALA A 54 29.68 -26.26 2.39
N ALA A 55 30.81 -25.72 1.93
CA ALA A 55 31.00 -24.27 1.80
C ALA A 55 30.04 -23.68 0.76
N TYR A 56 29.88 -24.33 -0.38
CA TYR A 56 28.95 -23.90 -1.43
C TYR A 56 27.50 -23.88 -0.92
N ALA A 57 27.07 -24.94 -0.23
CA ALA A 57 25.73 -25.00 0.36
C ALA A 57 25.47 -23.86 1.36
N ARG A 58 26.47 -23.49 2.19
CA ARG A 58 26.37 -22.33 3.09
C ARG A 58 26.25 -21.02 2.32
N ILE A 59 27.05 -20.82 1.28
CA ILE A 59 26.98 -19.61 0.43
C ILE A 59 25.59 -19.49 -0.20
N ASP A 60 25.08 -20.57 -0.77
CA ASP A 60 23.77 -20.62 -1.43
C ASP A 60 22.63 -20.26 -0.45
N GLN A 61 22.67 -20.81 0.77
CA GLN A 61 21.71 -20.48 1.83
C GLN A 61 21.71 -18.98 2.16
N HIS A 62 22.88 -18.36 2.33
CA HIS A 62 22.96 -16.92 2.59
C HIS A 62 22.51 -16.08 1.39
N PHE A 63 22.83 -16.51 0.17
CA PHE A 63 22.42 -15.84 -1.05
C PHE A 63 20.90 -15.82 -1.20
N GLU A 64 20.23 -16.96 -1.03
CA GLU A 64 18.77 -17.06 -1.11
C GLU A 64 18.08 -16.20 -0.06
N ARG A 65 18.64 -16.11 1.16
CA ARG A 65 18.13 -15.21 2.20
C ARG A 65 18.20 -13.74 1.77
N LEU A 66 19.35 -13.30 1.26
CA LEU A 66 19.54 -11.91 0.80
C LEU A 66 18.66 -11.60 -0.42
N ARG A 67 18.50 -12.58 -1.32
CA ARG A 67 17.62 -12.47 -2.48
C ARG A 67 16.16 -12.30 -2.05
N GLY A 68 15.66 -13.14 -1.15
CA GLY A 68 14.29 -13.00 -0.63
C GLY A 68 14.04 -11.63 0.00
N TRP A 69 15.04 -11.06 0.68
CA TRP A 69 14.95 -9.69 1.18
C TRP A 69 14.87 -8.65 0.07
N ALA A 70 15.70 -8.75 -0.96
CA ALA A 70 15.66 -7.85 -2.11
C ALA A 70 14.30 -7.91 -2.84
N GLU A 71 13.73 -9.11 -2.99
CA GLU A 71 12.41 -9.32 -3.60
C GLU A 71 11.30 -8.68 -2.76
N HIS A 72 11.28 -8.89 -1.44
CA HIS A 72 10.30 -8.24 -0.55
C HIS A 72 10.43 -6.71 -0.56
N MET A 73 11.65 -6.18 -0.59
CA MET A 73 11.90 -4.74 -0.68
C MET A 73 11.40 -4.16 -2.00
N ASP A 74 11.59 -4.86 -3.12
CA ASP A 74 11.06 -4.43 -4.41
C ASP A 74 9.53 -4.50 -4.45
N GLN A 75 8.92 -5.52 -3.85
CA GLN A 75 7.47 -5.62 -3.74
C GLN A 75 6.88 -4.48 -2.91
N ALA A 76 7.45 -4.19 -1.74
CA ALA A 76 7.02 -3.07 -0.90
C ALA A 76 7.15 -1.72 -1.64
N ARG A 77 8.23 -1.53 -2.41
CA ARG A 77 8.43 -0.36 -3.26
C ARG A 77 7.36 -0.24 -4.35
N ARG A 78 6.98 -1.34 -5.01
CA ARG A 78 5.92 -1.35 -6.04
C ARG A 78 4.56 -1.01 -5.45
N LEU A 79 4.17 -1.68 -4.36
CA LEU A 79 2.92 -1.39 -3.65
C LEU A 79 2.86 0.08 -3.24
N ALA A 80 3.94 0.60 -2.66
CA ALA A 80 4.02 2.01 -2.31
C ALA A 80 3.89 2.95 -3.52
N ALA A 81 4.46 2.61 -4.66
CA ALA A 81 4.31 3.41 -5.88
C ALA A 81 2.86 3.41 -6.38
N GLU A 82 2.13 2.30 -6.24
CA GLU A 82 0.69 2.23 -6.54
C GLU A 82 -0.15 3.09 -5.58
N PHE A 83 0.20 3.13 -4.29
CA PHE A 83 -0.46 4.01 -3.30
C PHE A 83 -0.16 5.50 -3.52
N VAL A 84 0.98 5.84 -4.13
CA VAL A 84 1.37 7.21 -4.49
C VAL A 84 0.96 7.52 -5.94
N GLN A 85 -0.23 7.11 -6.36
CA GLN A 85 -0.85 7.77 -7.51
C GLN A 85 -1.22 9.21 -7.11
N PRO A 86 -0.64 10.25 -7.74
CA PRO A 86 -0.78 11.63 -7.31
C PRO A 86 -2.23 12.09 -7.21
N ASP A 87 -3.09 11.58 -8.08
CA ASP A 87 -4.46 12.06 -8.20
C ASP A 87 -5.36 11.42 -7.12
N THR A 88 -5.31 10.10 -6.93
CA THR A 88 -6.15 9.41 -5.93
C THR A 88 -5.77 9.76 -4.48
N PHE A 89 -4.47 9.87 -4.18
CA PHE A 89 -4.02 10.25 -2.84
C PHE A 89 -4.35 11.72 -2.52
N ARG A 90 -4.13 12.63 -3.49
CA ARG A 90 -4.46 14.05 -3.34
C ARG A 90 -5.97 14.23 -3.18
N ASP A 91 -6.76 13.50 -3.95
CA ASP A 91 -8.22 13.53 -3.88
C ASP A 91 -8.75 13.06 -2.53
N LEU A 92 -8.19 11.98 -1.99
CA LEU A 92 -8.58 11.48 -0.67
C LEU A 92 -8.16 12.43 0.47
N VAL A 93 -6.92 12.94 0.44
CA VAL A 93 -6.34 13.69 1.57
C VAL A 93 -6.64 15.18 1.55
N ILE A 94 -6.72 15.79 0.35
CA ILE A 94 -6.92 17.24 0.20
C ILE A 94 -8.38 17.57 -0.10
N HIS A 95 -9.08 16.71 -0.84
CA HIS A 95 -10.40 17.02 -1.37
C HIS A 95 -11.54 16.19 -0.75
N ASP A 96 -11.25 15.29 0.20
CA ASP A 96 -12.23 14.34 0.78
C ASP A 96 -12.99 13.53 -0.29
N ILE A 97 -12.30 13.16 -1.37
CA ILE A 97 -12.83 12.38 -2.49
C ILE A 97 -12.23 10.98 -2.42
N ALA A 98 -12.98 10.04 -1.85
CA ALA A 98 -12.62 8.64 -1.88
C ALA A 98 -12.77 8.04 -3.30
N PRO A 99 -12.00 6.98 -3.63
CA PRO A 99 -12.23 6.17 -4.82
C PRO A 99 -13.71 5.81 -4.98
N ALA A 100 -14.22 5.83 -6.21
CA ALA A 100 -15.65 5.73 -6.49
C ALA A 100 -16.30 4.42 -5.96
N ASP A 101 -15.51 3.37 -5.80
CA ASP A 101 -15.87 2.06 -5.26
C ASP A 101 -15.81 1.97 -3.72
N SER A 102 -15.25 2.98 -3.04
CA SER A 102 -15.05 3.01 -1.59
C SER A 102 -15.60 4.28 -0.92
N VAL A 103 -16.56 4.98 -1.55
CA VAL A 103 -17.11 6.23 -1.02
C VAL A 103 -18.00 5.95 0.20
N ASP A 104 -17.57 6.42 1.37
CA ASP A 104 -18.43 6.56 2.56
C ASP A 104 -19.32 7.80 2.41
N TRP A 105 -20.53 7.60 1.86
CA TRP A 105 -21.44 8.70 1.49
C TRP A 105 -21.75 9.68 2.62
N PRO A 106 -22.08 9.25 3.86
CA PRO A 106 -22.26 10.18 4.99
C PRO A 106 -21.09 11.12 5.26
N ALA A 107 -19.85 10.68 5.03
CA ALA A 107 -18.62 11.42 5.30
C ALA A 107 -18.03 12.12 4.06
N ALA A 108 -18.55 11.85 2.86
CA ALA A 108 -17.99 12.37 1.62
C ALA A 108 -18.08 13.90 1.52
N GLY A 109 -17.01 14.54 1.01
CA GLY A 109 -16.93 15.99 0.82
C GLY A 109 -18.10 16.56 0.01
N ILE A 110 -18.55 15.84 -1.03
CA ILE A 110 -19.70 16.24 -1.85
C ILE A 110 -21.03 16.26 -1.07
N VAL A 111 -21.18 15.40 -0.06
CA VAL A 111 -22.36 15.36 0.81
C VAL A 111 -22.31 16.47 1.85
N ARG A 112 -21.12 16.78 2.39
CA ARG A 112 -20.91 17.98 3.21
C ARG A 112 -21.26 19.24 2.43
N ALA A 113 -20.78 19.37 1.19
CA ALA A 113 -21.10 20.51 0.31
C ALA A 113 -22.59 20.60 -0.01
N LEU A 114 -23.28 19.47 -0.22
CA LEU A 114 -24.73 19.42 -0.40
C LEU A 114 -25.50 19.87 0.84
N ARG A 115 -25.07 19.46 2.05
CA ARG A 115 -25.68 19.92 3.30
C ARG A 115 -25.50 21.42 3.48
N GLU A 116 -24.31 21.95 3.22
CA GLU A 116 -24.04 23.38 3.31
C GLU A 116 -24.89 24.19 2.31
N ALA A 117 -24.93 23.76 1.04
CA ALA A 117 -25.77 24.38 0.02
C ALA A 117 -27.27 24.33 0.38
N SER A 118 -27.71 23.24 1.02
CA SER A 118 -29.11 23.08 1.43
C SER A 118 -29.53 24.03 2.55
N VAL A 119 -28.59 24.43 3.41
CA VAL A 119 -28.82 25.42 4.47
C VAL A 119 -28.77 26.83 3.90
N GLU A 120 -27.77 27.13 3.07
CA GLU A 120 -27.54 28.47 2.54
C GLU A 120 -28.62 28.94 1.55
N LEU A 121 -29.15 28.01 0.74
CA LEU A 121 -30.08 28.33 -0.35
C LEU A 121 -31.54 27.96 -0.03
N ALA A 122 -31.84 27.63 1.22
CA ALA A 122 -33.16 27.18 1.63
C ALA A 122 -34.22 28.27 1.39
N VAL A 123 -35.23 27.94 0.59
CA VAL A 123 -36.47 28.71 0.46
C VAL A 123 -37.60 27.80 0.95
N GLU A 124 -38.27 28.20 2.03
CA GLU A 124 -39.31 27.39 2.68
C GLU A 124 -38.85 25.98 3.07
N GLY A 125 -37.57 25.85 3.46
CA GLY A 125 -36.97 24.57 3.84
C GLY A 125 -36.56 23.68 2.66
N TRP A 126 -36.69 24.15 1.41
CA TRP A 126 -36.29 23.42 0.22
C TRP A 126 -35.20 24.16 -0.57
N THR A 127 -34.26 23.40 -1.13
CA THR A 127 -33.24 23.93 -2.03
C THR A 127 -33.34 23.22 -3.39
N PRO A 128 -33.56 23.94 -4.50
CA PRO A 128 -33.54 23.34 -5.83
C PRO A 128 -32.18 22.72 -6.15
N VAL A 129 -32.16 21.46 -6.58
CA VAL A 129 -30.93 20.69 -6.88
C VAL A 129 -30.03 21.41 -7.90
N ALA A 130 -30.60 22.08 -8.89
CA ALA A 130 -29.84 22.85 -9.87
C ALA A 130 -29.14 24.07 -9.25
N SER A 131 -29.79 24.72 -8.28
CA SER A 131 -29.21 25.87 -7.56
C SER A 131 -28.10 25.43 -6.62
N ALA A 132 -28.30 24.34 -5.86
CA ALA A 132 -27.26 23.72 -5.05
C ALA A 132 -26.05 23.31 -5.91
N GLY A 133 -26.28 22.65 -7.06
CA GLY A 133 -25.19 22.24 -7.94
C GLY A 133 -24.35 23.40 -8.48
N ARG A 134 -24.98 24.53 -8.85
CA ARG A 134 -24.26 25.74 -9.27
C ARG A 134 -23.45 26.35 -8.13
N TRP A 135 -24.05 26.46 -6.94
CA TRP A 135 -23.40 27.01 -5.76
C TRP A 135 -22.17 26.18 -5.34
N ILE A 136 -22.30 24.85 -5.36
CA ILE A 136 -21.18 23.95 -5.04
C ILE A 136 -20.08 24.08 -6.09
N THR A 137 -20.43 24.16 -7.37
CA THR A 137 -19.42 24.33 -8.45
C THR A 137 -18.62 25.62 -8.29
N GLN A 138 -19.23 26.69 -7.77
CA GLN A 138 -18.56 27.97 -7.54
C GLN A 138 -17.67 27.97 -6.29
N ARG A 139 -18.11 27.30 -5.22
CA ARG A 139 -17.44 27.37 -3.90
C ARG A 139 -16.48 26.21 -3.63
N TYR A 140 -16.77 25.05 -4.20
CA TYR A 140 -16.05 23.79 -4.06
C TYR A 140 -15.91 23.12 -5.45
N PRO A 141 -15.13 23.73 -6.37
CA PRO A 141 -15.01 23.25 -7.75
C PRO A 141 -14.49 21.81 -7.87
N GLU A 142 -13.83 21.30 -6.83
CA GLU A 142 -13.39 19.91 -6.70
C GLU A 142 -14.54 18.91 -6.44
N GLN A 143 -15.68 19.36 -5.91
CA GLN A 143 -16.81 18.53 -5.49
C GLN A 143 -17.79 18.29 -6.65
N GLN A 144 -17.32 17.60 -7.70
CA GLN A 144 -18.10 17.32 -8.90
C GLN A 144 -18.65 15.90 -8.92
N PRO A 145 -19.91 15.67 -9.35
CA PRO A 145 -20.49 14.32 -9.44
C PRO A 145 -19.61 13.31 -10.20
N ALA A 146 -18.94 13.75 -11.29
CA ALA A 146 -18.09 12.90 -12.11
C ALA A 146 -16.93 12.26 -11.32
N ARG A 147 -16.36 12.98 -10.34
CA ARG A 147 -15.25 12.48 -9.50
C ARG A 147 -15.69 11.39 -8.52
N TYR A 148 -16.98 11.28 -8.28
CA TYR A 148 -17.62 10.24 -7.47
C TYR A 148 -18.28 9.15 -8.34
N GLY A 149 -17.95 9.08 -9.63
CA GLY A 149 -18.55 8.13 -10.57
C GLY A 149 -20.05 8.34 -10.79
N CYS A 150 -20.55 9.57 -10.64
CA CYS A 150 -21.93 9.95 -10.87
C CYS A 150 -22.08 10.83 -12.12
N ALA A 151 -23.09 10.56 -12.93
CA ALA A 151 -23.43 11.35 -14.12
C ALA A 151 -24.03 12.73 -13.78
N GLY A 152 -24.45 12.95 -12.53
CA GLY A 152 -24.96 14.25 -12.09
C GLY A 152 -25.50 14.26 -10.66
N TRP A 153 -25.91 15.45 -10.20
CA TRP A 153 -26.37 15.70 -8.82
C TRP A 153 -27.55 14.83 -8.37
N ARG A 154 -28.47 14.48 -9.29
CA ARG A 154 -29.59 13.57 -8.98
C ARG A 154 -29.10 12.17 -8.59
N GLN A 155 -28.05 11.67 -9.26
CA GLN A 155 -27.48 10.36 -8.94
C GLN A 155 -26.73 10.39 -7.61
N VAL A 156 -26.05 11.50 -7.30
CA VAL A 156 -25.43 11.71 -5.97
C VAL A 156 -26.50 11.64 -4.88
N LEU A 157 -27.59 12.39 -5.01
CA LEU A 157 -28.70 12.35 -4.04
C LEU A 157 -29.31 10.95 -3.89
N ALA A 158 -29.47 10.21 -4.99
CA ALA A 158 -29.97 8.83 -4.94
C ALA A 158 -29.03 7.89 -4.16
N ARG A 159 -27.71 8.10 -4.23
CA ARG A 159 -26.71 7.31 -3.47
C ARG A 159 -26.63 7.71 -2.00
N VAL A 160 -26.98 8.96 -1.66
CA VAL A 160 -27.02 9.47 -0.27
C VAL A 160 -28.33 9.11 0.43
N ALA A 161 -29.42 8.94 -0.32
CA ALA A 161 -30.76 8.72 0.22
C ALA A 161 -31.11 7.30 0.74
N PRO A 162 -30.34 6.19 0.61
CA PRO A 162 -30.89 4.88 0.92
C PRO A 162 -30.53 4.40 2.33
N VAL A 163 -31.04 5.07 3.38
CA VAL A 163 -31.47 4.42 4.65
C VAL A 163 -32.58 5.27 5.28
N ARG A 164 -33.79 5.21 4.72
CA ARG A 164 -35.04 5.50 5.45
C ARG A 164 -36.21 4.85 4.71
N THR A 165 -36.22 3.52 4.66
CA THR A 165 -37.47 2.78 4.43
C THR A 165 -38.22 2.73 5.76
N ALA A 166 -39.12 3.69 5.99
CA ALA A 166 -40.27 3.46 6.83
C ALA A 166 -41.45 3.13 5.90
N PRO A 167 -42.16 2.01 6.09
CA PRO A 167 -43.34 1.72 5.29
C PRO A 167 -44.45 2.72 5.60
N VAL A 168 -45.12 3.08 4.52
CA VAL A 168 -46.33 3.90 4.38
C VAL A 168 -47.37 3.52 5.44
N ARG A 169 -47.86 4.53 6.18
CA ARG A 169 -49.17 4.44 6.83
C ARG A 169 -50.23 4.41 5.74
N THR A 170 -50.81 3.25 5.48
CA THR A 170 -52.16 3.17 4.93
C THR A 170 -53.14 3.31 6.09
N GLU A 171 -53.66 4.53 6.26
CA GLU A 171 -55.03 4.74 6.74
C GLU A 171 -55.98 4.06 5.73
N LEU A 172 -57.15 3.48 6.02
CA LEU A 172 -58.11 3.44 7.13
C LEU A 172 -59.15 2.35 6.72
N PRO A 173 -60.11 1.91 7.55
CA PRO A 173 -61.30 2.72 7.89
C PRO A 173 -61.61 2.83 9.38
#